data_AF-A0A2G6N2J0-F1
#
_entry.id   AF-A0A2G6N2J0-F1
#
_cell.length_a   1.000
_cell.length_b   1.000
_cell.length_c   1.000
_cell.angle_alpha   90.00
_cell.angle_beta   90.00
_cell.angle_gamma   90.00
#
_symmetry.space_group_name_H-M   'P 1'
#
loop_
_entity.id
_entity.type
_entity.pdbx_description
1 polymer ?
#
loop_
_entity_poly.entity_id
_entity_poly.type
_entity_poly.pdbx_seq_one_letter_code
_entity_poly.pdbx_strand_id
1 'polypeptide(L)'
;MEQIIGKVTTYHGDEHRYMKDYKVRIVAVLKNAAKPDIDVDGPDYAHLDDDQDIDRAGGVTDHDRIEVQPWIEKEGRFSFVTSDPKAVDLAAFEGLPREND
;
A
#
# COMPACT_ATOMS: atom_id res chain seq x y z
N MET A 1 -18.41 -1.22 -2.72
CA MET A 1 -17.04 -1.48 -2.27
C MET A 1 -16.13 -1.22 -3.45
N GLU A 2 -15.14 -0.35 -3.30
CA GLU A 2 -14.15 -0.08 -4.34
C GLU A 2 -13.12 -1.23 -4.35
N GLN A 3 -12.69 -1.67 -5.53
CA GLN A 3 -11.66 -2.70 -5.65
C GLN A 3 -10.29 -2.09 -5.32
N ILE A 4 -9.61 -2.65 -4.33
CA ILE A 4 -8.27 -2.23 -3.88
C ILE A 4 -7.25 -3.24 -4.34
N ILE A 5 -7.46 -4.52 -4.05
CA ILE A 5 -6.55 -5.58 -4.45
C ILE A 5 -6.55 -5.73 -5.97
N GLY A 6 -5.35 -5.72 -6.55
CA GLY A 6 -5.14 -5.74 -8.00
C GLY A 6 -5.23 -4.37 -8.68
N LYS A 7 -5.62 -3.30 -7.98
CA LYS A 7 -5.65 -1.94 -8.53
C LYS A 7 -4.23 -1.51 -8.92
N VAL A 8 -4.11 -0.94 -10.12
CA VAL A 8 -2.86 -0.33 -10.59
C VAL A 8 -2.91 1.15 -10.30
N THR A 9 -1.89 1.65 -9.62
CA THR A 9 -1.73 3.06 -9.22
C THR A 9 -0.30 3.52 -9.50
N THR A 10 -0.03 4.80 -9.29
CA THR A 10 1.31 5.37 -9.35
C THR A 10 1.82 5.62 -7.93
N TYR A 11 3.11 5.37 -7.71
CA TYR A 11 3.81 5.75 -6.49
C TYR A 11 4.47 7.13 -6.63
N HIS A 12 4.27 7.98 -5.63
CA HIS A 12 4.76 9.36 -5.58
C HIS A 12 5.62 9.68 -4.35
N GLY A 13 5.79 8.73 -3.43
CA GLY A 13 6.57 8.93 -2.21
C GLY A 13 8.07 9.06 -2.44
N ASP A 14 8.78 9.42 -1.38
CA ASP A 14 10.24 9.58 -1.38
C ASP A 14 11.00 8.51 -0.57
N GLU A 15 10.30 7.65 0.19
CA GLU A 15 10.90 6.54 0.97
C GLU A 15 11.54 5.49 0.03
N HIS A 16 10.79 5.03 -0.97
CA HIS A 16 11.24 4.10 -2.00
C HIS A 16 11.66 4.83 -3.28
N ARG A 17 12.76 5.60 -3.24
CA ARG A 17 13.21 6.43 -4.38
C ARG A 17 13.36 5.68 -5.72
N TYR A 18 13.71 4.40 -5.67
CA TYR A 18 13.84 3.55 -6.87
C TYR A 18 12.51 3.27 -7.58
N MET A 19 11.39 3.53 -6.90
CA MET A 19 10.03 3.28 -7.37
C MET A 19 9.32 4.56 -7.81
N LYS A 20 9.99 5.72 -7.69
CA LYS A 20 9.41 7.03 -8.00
C LYS A 20 8.84 7.03 -9.43
N ASP A 21 7.57 7.43 -9.53
CA ASP A 21 6.79 7.48 -10.78
C ASP A 21 6.51 6.10 -11.42
N TYR A 22 6.80 4.99 -10.74
CA TYR A 22 6.45 3.67 -11.25
C TYR A 22 4.96 3.40 -11.10
N LYS A 23 4.41 2.71 -12.10
CA LYS A 23 3.13 2.00 -11.94
C LYS A 23 3.36 0.84 -10.99
N VAL A 24 2.48 0.72 -10.01
CA VAL A 24 2.52 -0.35 -9.02
C VAL A 24 1.14 -1.00 -8.92
N ARG A 25 1.12 -2.31 -8.73
CA ARG A 25 -0.11 -3.09 -8.48
C ARG A 25 -0.24 -3.36 -7.00
N ILE A 26 -1.37 -3.01 -6.41
CA ILE A 26 -1.68 -3.33 -5.00
C ILE A 26 -1.95 -4.83 -4.88
N VAL A 27 -1.31 -5.49 -3.91
CA VAL A 27 -1.50 -6.93 -3.63
C VAL A 27 -1.95 -7.22 -2.21
N ALA A 28 -1.67 -6.34 -1.25
CA ALA A 28 -2.21 -6.44 0.10
C ALA A 28 -2.21 -5.07 0.79
N VAL A 29 -2.98 -4.96 1.87
CA VAL A 29 -2.94 -3.87 2.83
C VAL A 29 -2.32 -4.38 4.12
N LEU A 30 -1.28 -3.69 4.58
CA LEU A 30 -0.62 -3.94 5.87
C LEU A 30 -1.23 -2.96 6.89
N LYS A 31 -2.27 -3.41 7.59
CA LYS A 31 -3.06 -2.56 8.46
C LYS A 31 -2.22 -2.01 9.61
N ASN A 32 -2.32 -0.70 9.84
CA ASN A 32 -1.60 0.05 10.87
C ASN A 32 -0.06 -0.01 10.79
N ALA A 33 0.51 -0.55 9.73
CA ALA A 33 1.94 -0.79 9.59
C ALA A 33 2.79 0.49 9.42
N ALA A 34 2.16 1.66 9.22
CA ALA A 34 2.83 2.94 9.21
C ALA A 34 2.85 3.62 10.60
N LYS A 35 2.20 3.06 11.62
CA LYS A 35 2.25 3.61 12.99
C LYS A 35 3.66 3.42 13.58
N PRO A 36 4.24 4.44 14.23
CA PRO A 36 5.59 4.34 14.82
C PRO A 36 5.76 3.22 15.85
N ASP A 37 4.72 2.96 16.64
CA ASP A 37 4.75 2.02 17.78
C ASP A 37 3.95 0.74 17.52
N ILE A 38 3.73 0.37 16.25
CA ILE A 38 2.96 -0.84 15.92
C ILE A 38 3.68 -2.11 16.39
N ASP A 39 2.95 -2.97 17.09
CA ASP A 39 3.33 -4.36 17.30
C ASP A 39 2.83 -5.18 16.11
N VAL A 40 3.74 -5.57 15.21
CA VAL A 40 3.41 -6.34 14.00
C VAL A 40 3.01 -7.78 14.29
N ASP A 41 3.32 -8.29 15.48
CA ASP A 41 2.83 -9.58 15.97
C ASP A 41 1.56 -9.43 16.83
N GLY A 42 1.14 -8.18 17.07
CA GLY A 42 0.00 -7.80 17.89
C GLY A 42 -1.33 -7.78 17.13
N PRO A 43 -2.45 -7.64 17.86
CA PRO A 43 -3.80 -7.67 17.27
C PRO A 43 -4.14 -6.43 16.42
N ASP A 44 -3.33 -5.38 16.50
CA ASP A 44 -3.54 -4.13 15.77
C ASP A 44 -2.97 -4.20 14.34
N TYR A 45 -2.14 -5.21 14.03
CA TYR A 45 -1.62 -5.46 12.69
C TYR A 45 -2.42 -6.56 11.99
N ALA A 46 -2.67 -6.37 10.69
CA ALA A 46 -3.24 -7.40 9.84
C ALA A 46 -2.68 -7.30 8.42
N HIS A 47 -2.40 -8.44 7.81
CA HIS A 47 -2.12 -8.55 6.39
C HIS A 47 -3.43 -8.93 5.69
N LEU A 48 -3.97 -8.03 4.87
CA LEU A 48 -5.25 -8.20 4.20
C LEU A 48 -5.04 -8.26 2.69
N ASP A 49 -5.41 -9.38 2.07
CA ASP A 49 -5.24 -9.64 0.63
C ASP A 49 -6.57 -9.78 -0.14
N ASP A 50 -7.69 -9.44 0.50
CA ASP A 50 -9.01 -9.36 -0.13
C ASP A 50 -9.77 -8.07 0.23
N ASP A 51 -10.58 -7.60 -0.72
CA ASP A 51 -11.32 -6.34 -0.59
C ASP A 51 -12.41 -6.38 0.51
N GLN A 52 -12.97 -7.56 0.82
CA GLN A 52 -14.03 -7.68 1.83
C GLN A 52 -13.47 -7.53 3.23
N ASP A 53 -12.32 -8.12 3.52
CA ASP A 53 -11.64 -7.98 4.80
C ASP A 53 -11.08 -6.57 4.98
N ILE A 54 -10.63 -5.92 3.89
CA ILE A 54 -10.27 -4.50 3.93
C ILE A 54 -11.48 -3.62 4.32
N ASP A 55 -12.65 -3.85 3.71
CA ASP A 55 -13.87 -3.11 4.06
C ASP A 55 -14.32 -3.38 5.50
N ARG A 56 -14.27 -4.64 5.95
CA ARG A 56 -14.55 -5.02 7.35
C ARG A 56 -13.59 -4.36 8.33
N ALA A 57 -12.34 -4.13 7.93
CA ALA A 57 -11.34 -3.41 8.70
C ALA A 57 -11.46 -1.88 8.63
N GLY A 58 -12.52 -1.35 7.99
CA GLY A 58 -12.80 0.08 7.89
C GLY A 58 -12.12 0.78 6.71
N GLY A 59 -11.63 0.03 5.72
CA GLY A 59 -10.96 0.56 4.54
C GLY A 59 -9.48 0.88 4.76
N VAL A 60 -8.86 1.55 3.78
CA VAL A 60 -7.46 2.01 3.85
C VAL A 60 -7.39 3.37 4.52
N THR A 61 -6.38 3.54 5.37
CA THR A 61 -6.09 4.71 6.18
C THR A 61 -4.65 5.14 6.03
N ASP A 62 -4.30 6.32 6.52
CA ASP A 62 -2.96 6.89 6.51
C ASP A 62 -1.96 6.13 7.40
N HIS A 63 -2.47 5.36 8.35
CA HIS A 63 -1.69 4.43 9.17
C HIS A 63 -1.32 3.12 8.46
N ASP A 64 -1.81 2.87 7.24
CA ASP A 64 -1.52 1.62 6.55
C ASP A 64 -0.29 1.74 5.66
N ARG A 65 0.45 0.63 5.54
CA ARG A 65 1.35 0.40 4.40
C ARG A 65 0.65 -0.48 3.38
N ILE A 66 1.03 -0.36 2.11
CA ILE A 66 0.39 -1.07 1.02
C ILE A 66 1.42 -1.93 0.35
N GLU A 67 1.23 -3.24 0.38
CA GLU A 67 2.09 -4.15 -0.35
C GLU A 67 1.81 -4.00 -1.85
N VAL A 68 2.83 -3.64 -2.62
CA VAL A 68 2.73 -3.39 -4.05
C VAL A 68 3.78 -4.13 -4.86
N GLN A 69 3.43 -4.44 -6.10
CA GLN A 69 4.34 -4.96 -7.11
C GLN A 69 4.62 -3.90 -8.17
N PRO A 70 5.88 -3.43 -8.31
CA PRO A 70 6.24 -2.47 -9.35
C PRO A 70 6.16 -3.06 -10.76
N TRP A 71 5.75 -2.25 -11.75
CA TRP A 71 5.81 -2.61 -13.16
C TRP A 71 7.26 -2.51 -13.67
N ILE A 72 7.75 -3.57 -14.29
CA ILE A 72 9.09 -3.64 -14.86
C ILE A 72 8.97 -3.54 -16.39
N GLU A 73 9.07 -2.32 -16.93
CA GLU A 73 8.87 -2.03 -18.36
C GLU A 73 9.69 -2.94 -19.28
N LYS A 74 10.98 -3.13 -18.98
CA LYS A 74 11.88 -3.98 -19.79
C LYS A 74 11.48 -5.46 -19.85
N GLU A 75 10.69 -5.93 -18.88
CA GLU A 75 10.23 -7.32 -18.78
C GLU A 75 8.74 -7.49 -19.12
N GLY A 76 8.01 -6.39 -19.33
CA GLY A 76 6.59 -6.41 -19.65
C GLY A 76 5.71 -7.09 -18.59
N ARG A 77 6.11 -7.02 -17.30
CA ARG A 77 5.41 -7.68 -16.19
C ARG A 77 5.56 -6.92 -14.88
N PHE A 78 4.69 -7.24 -13.93
CA PHE A 78 4.87 -6.86 -12.54
C PHE A 78 5.99 -7.69 -11.89
N SER A 79 6.74 -7.04 -11.00
CA SER A 79 7.76 -7.67 -10.17
C SER A 79 7.18 -8.82 -9.34
N PHE A 80 7.98 -9.86 -9.12
CA PHE A 80 7.68 -10.90 -8.12
C PHE A 80 7.99 -10.41 -6.70
N VAL A 81 8.99 -9.53 -6.56
CA VAL A 81 9.36 -8.90 -5.29
C VAL A 81 8.45 -7.70 -5.05
N THR A 82 7.92 -7.61 -3.84
CA THR A 82 7.02 -6.54 -3.40
C THR A 82 7.76 -5.42 -2.66
N SER A 83 7.08 -4.31 -2.47
CA SER A 83 7.50 -3.18 -1.63
C SER A 83 6.30 -2.66 -0.87
N ASP A 84 6.51 -1.96 0.23
CA ASP A 84 5.46 -1.61 1.21
C ASP A 84 5.42 -0.09 1.49
N PRO A 85 5.19 0.77 0.47
CA PRO A 85 5.05 2.21 0.68
C PRO A 85 3.90 2.54 1.62
N LYS A 86 3.97 3.72 2.26
CA LYS A 86 2.84 4.30 2.99
C LYS A 86 1.63 4.46 2.05
N ALA A 87 0.42 4.27 2.56
CA ALA A 87 -0.79 4.45 1.75
C ALA A 87 -0.85 5.85 1.09
N VAL A 88 -0.48 6.89 1.85
CA VAL A 88 -0.47 8.30 1.40
C VAL A 88 0.48 8.63 0.25
N ASP A 89 1.38 7.70 -0.09
CA ASP A 89 2.35 7.83 -1.19
C ASP A 89 1.81 7.26 -2.52
N LEU A 90 0.64 6.62 -2.50
CA LEU A 90 0.00 6.08 -3.70
C LEU A 90 -1.09 7.03 -4.20
N ALA A 91 -1.11 7.30 -5.50
CA ALA A 91 -2.13 8.16 -6.13
C ALA A 91 -3.58 7.68 -5.83
N ALA A 92 -3.79 6.37 -5.69
CA ALA A 92 -5.06 5.77 -5.31
C ALA A 92 -5.61 6.25 -3.95
N PHE A 93 -4.74 6.78 -3.07
CA PHE A 93 -5.08 7.18 -1.71
C PHE A 93 -4.61 8.61 -1.37
N GLU A 94 -4.36 9.45 -2.38
CA GLU A 94 -3.88 10.84 -2.20
C GLU A 94 -4.84 11.70 -1.35
N GLY A 95 -6.12 11.33 -1.26
CA GLY A 95 -7.12 12.00 -0.42
C GLY A 95 -7.07 11.67 1.07
N LEU A 96 -6.19 10.76 1.51
CA LEU A 96 -6.03 10.45 2.93
C LEU A 96 -5.34 11.62 3.67
N PRO A 97 -5.68 11.86 4.94
CA PRO A 97 -4.94 12.82 5.75
C PRO A 97 -3.47 12.38 5.82
N ARG A 98 -2.54 13.33 5.72
CA ARG A 98 -1.14 13.05 6.04
C ARG A 98 -0.94 13.52 7.48
N GLU A 99 -0.82 12.59 8.43
CA GLU A 99 -0.19 12.96 9.68
C GLU A 99 1.24 13.44 9.38
N ASN A 100 1.59 14.61 9.90
CA ASN A 100 2.95 15.12 9.77
C ASN A 100 3.87 14.21 10.58
N ASP A 101 4.80 13.51 9.90
CA ASP A 101 5.92 12.76 10.52
C ASP A 101 6.71 13.65 11.50
#